data_AF-A0A161KAV7-F1
#
_entry.id   AF-A0A161KAV7-F1
#
_cell.length_a   1.000
_cell.length_b   1.000
_cell.length_c   1.000
_cell.angle_alpha   90.00
_cell.angle_beta   90.00
_cell.angle_gamma   90.00
#
_symmetry.space_group_name_H-M   'P 1'
#
loop_
_entity.id
_entity.type
_entity.pdbx_description
1 polymer ?
#
loop_
_entity_poly.entity_id
_entity_poly.type
_entity_poly.pdbx_seq_one_letter_code
_entity_poly.pdbx_strand_id
1 'polypeptide(L)'
;MPITFINRERELKFLEELWEKDNSFLPIYGRRRVGKTRLMKEFIRDKPAVYYLARISTYQDNLREFSRAVLDKFPSRYLSEASFSRFYEIFQYLAEKGKLVVVIDEFPYLIQSDRKVLSEFQYIVDEIVRTSNLHLFLVGSSIGMMEEHVLGQKSLLYGRRDGQIKLSPLSFFDSWKLLGVSIEEAVRIYGITGGIPAYLELFKKFEDVKRLAFDKRGFLYAEGDFLLSSELREPRVYKLILKAIAEGRRRFNEISNFTGIPRSNLFKYVEILERLGFLRREIPITAKPKTKNTLYRINDNYLAFYFRFIERYREEIELEGLDFWDEFLEDYNSYLGWIFEDVAKEFLVRLNKAGKLPFRFTKIGRWWHKNEEIDVVALNEREKKALFVEVKWKELDAREVKGIFKDLERKAELLGLDEWEKFYGVVAKKISGKGKMTGFTWDLRDFDKAKICEN
;
A
#
# COMPACT_ATOMS: atom_id res chain seq x y z
N MET A 1 6.48 24.73 7.05
CA MET A 1 5.01 24.69 6.91
C MET A 1 4.51 23.48 7.69
N PRO A 2 3.46 23.59 8.53
CA PRO A 2 2.85 22.41 9.12
C PRO A 2 2.40 21.48 7.98
N ILE A 3 2.88 20.24 8.00
CA ILE A 3 2.57 19.23 6.99
C ILE A 3 1.06 18.97 7.03
N THR A 4 0.36 19.31 5.94
CA THR A 4 -1.07 19.07 5.79
C THR A 4 -1.35 17.58 5.88
N PHE A 5 -2.21 17.17 6.82
CA PHE A 5 -2.70 15.80 6.87
C PHE A 5 -3.73 15.62 5.74
N ILE A 6 -3.40 14.82 4.74
CA ILE A 6 -4.22 14.60 3.54
C ILE A 6 -4.77 13.17 3.56
N ASN A 7 -6.03 13.03 3.13
CA ASN A 7 -6.77 11.76 3.10
C ASN A 7 -7.03 11.21 4.54
N ARG A 8 -7.23 9.91 4.67
CA ARG A 8 -7.50 9.14 5.89
C ARG A 8 -8.81 9.46 6.59
N GLU A 9 -9.75 10.09 5.88
CA GLU A 9 -11.06 10.48 6.41
C GLU A 9 -11.87 9.26 6.88
N ARG A 10 -11.79 8.14 6.15
CA ARG A 10 -12.49 6.90 6.54
C ARG A 10 -11.87 6.28 7.78
N GLU A 11 -10.54 6.22 7.86
CA GLU A 11 -9.83 5.70 9.01
C GLU A 11 -10.06 6.57 10.25
N LEU A 12 -10.01 7.90 10.12
CA LEU A 12 -10.33 8.83 11.20
C LEU A 12 -11.79 8.68 11.64
N LYS A 13 -12.73 8.66 10.69
CA LYS A 13 -14.14 8.46 11.01
C LYS A 13 -14.37 7.17 11.81
N PHE A 14 -13.75 6.08 11.40
CA PHE A 14 -13.86 4.81 12.13
C PHE A 14 -13.25 4.88 13.54
N LEU A 15 -12.14 5.60 13.72
CA LEU A 15 -11.55 5.84 15.05
C LEU A 15 -12.48 6.70 15.93
N GLU A 16 -13.14 7.72 15.37
CA GLU A 16 -14.14 8.52 16.09
C GLU A 16 -15.38 7.69 16.47
N GLU A 17 -15.90 6.86 15.57
CA GLU A 17 -17.01 5.93 15.86
C GLU A 17 -16.67 4.95 17.01
N LEU A 18 -15.40 4.53 17.11
CA LEU A 18 -14.94 3.72 18.25
C LEU A 18 -14.82 4.55 19.52
N TRP A 19 -14.35 5.80 19.43
CA TRP A 19 -14.26 6.72 20.56
C TRP A 19 -15.62 7.07 21.16
N GLU A 20 -16.71 7.01 20.40
CA GLU A 20 -18.07 7.23 20.92
C GLU A 20 -18.51 6.13 21.91
N LYS A 21 -17.93 4.92 21.82
CA LYS A 21 -18.21 3.80 22.74
C LYS A 21 -17.55 4.01 24.11
N ASP A 22 -17.89 3.17 25.09
CA ASP A 22 -17.25 3.21 26.41
C ASP A 22 -15.79 2.75 26.34
N ASN A 23 -15.53 1.67 25.61
CA ASN A 23 -14.19 1.12 25.39
C ASN A 23 -14.04 0.53 23.99
N SER A 24 -12.79 0.30 23.59
CA SER A 24 -12.49 -0.44 22.36
C SER A 24 -11.06 -0.98 22.35
N PHE A 25 -10.86 -2.11 21.68
CA PHE A 25 -9.56 -2.64 21.30
C PHE A 25 -9.42 -2.69 19.78
N LEU A 26 -8.42 -1.99 19.23
CA LEU A 26 -8.19 -1.90 17.79
C LEU A 26 -6.70 -2.11 17.42
N PRO A 27 -6.39 -3.18 16.66
CA PRO A 27 -5.12 -3.29 15.97
C PRO A 27 -5.06 -2.41 14.72
N ILE A 28 -3.97 -1.65 14.58
CA ILE A 28 -3.68 -0.79 13.43
C ILE A 28 -2.31 -1.18 12.87
N TYR A 29 -2.24 -1.56 11.61
CA TYR A 29 -1.02 -2.10 11.04
C TYR A 29 -0.92 -1.76 9.57
N GLY A 30 0.25 -1.98 9.00
CA GLY A 30 0.52 -1.64 7.61
C GLY A 30 1.98 -1.29 7.44
N ARG A 31 2.39 -1.16 6.19
CA ARG A 31 3.79 -1.00 5.82
C ARG A 31 4.46 0.15 6.57
N ARG A 32 5.76 0.02 6.85
CA ARG A 32 6.59 1.13 7.35
C ARG A 32 6.40 2.38 6.46
N ARG A 33 6.38 3.56 7.09
CA ARG A 33 6.26 4.89 6.45
C ARG A 33 4.91 5.22 5.78
N VAL A 34 3.89 4.38 5.96
CA VAL A 34 2.54 4.63 5.40
C VAL A 34 1.71 5.69 6.15
N GLY A 35 2.23 6.22 7.28
CA GLY A 35 1.60 7.30 8.04
C GLY A 35 0.82 6.89 9.30
N LYS A 36 0.99 5.65 9.81
CA LYS A 36 0.28 5.15 11.01
C LYS A 36 0.44 6.05 12.25
N THR A 37 1.69 6.37 12.60
CA THR A 37 1.98 7.27 13.73
C THR A 37 1.35 8.64 13.55
N ARG A 38 1.33 9.17 12.31
CA ARG A 38 0.69 10.46 12.02
C ARG A 38 -0.83 10.37 12.15
N LEU A 39 -1.46 9.32 11.65
CA LEU A 39 -2.89 9.05 11.82
C LEU A 39 -3.26 9.03 13.31
N MET A 40 -2.49 8.31 14.13
CA MET A 40 -2.76 8.24 15.57
C MET A 40 -2.57 9.59 16.27
N LYS A 41 -1.50 10.31 15.96
CA LYS A 41 -1.27 11.66 16.52
C LYS A 41 -2.34 12.66 16.12
N GLU A 42 -2.88 12.55 14.91
CA GLU A 42 -4.00 13.37 14.46
C GLU A 42 -5.27 13.04 15.26
N PHE A 43 -5.61 11.75 15.36
CA PHE A 43 -6.80 11.29 16.07
C PHE A 43 -6.79 11.65 17.58
N ILE A 44 -5.65 11.54 18.26
CA ILE A 44 -5.57 11.80 19.71
C ILE A 44 -5.31 13.26 20.09
N ARG A 45 -5.15 14.17 19.10
CA ARG A 45 -4.70 15.56 19.36
C ARG A 45 -5.51 16.25 20.46
N ASP A 46 -6.83 16.10 20.41
CA ASP A 46 -7.79 16.77 21.29
C ASP A 46 -8.46 15.81 22.27
N LYS A 47 -7.81 14.68 22.60
CA LYS A 47 -8.35 13.62 23.47
C LYS A 47 -7.42 13.34 24.66
N PRO A 48 -7.95 12.94 25.84
CA PRO A 48 -7.13 12.36 26.89
C PRO A 48 -6.46 11.09 26.36
N ALA A 49 -5.14 11.10 26.27
CA ALA A 49 -4.41 9.98 25.68
C ALA A 49 -3.01 9.81 26.28
N VAL A 50 -2.58 8.55 26.31
CA VAL A 50 -1.19 8.15 26.47
C VAL A 50 -0.73 7.54 25.14
N TYR A 51 0.38 8.06 24.62
CA TYR A 51 1.03 7.51 23.45
C TYR A 51 2.40 7.00 23.85
N TYR A 52 2.65 5.72 23.61
CA TYR A 52 3.91 5.06 23.90
C TYR A 52 4.47 4.43 22.64
N LEU A 53 5.74 4.69 22.35
CA LEU A 53 6.48 4.06 21.25
C LEU A 53 7.39 2.97 21.83
N ALA A 54 7.03 1.72 21.60
CA ALA A 54 7.86 0.58 21.98
C ALA A 54 9.19 0.61 21.24
N ARG A 55 10.22 0.07 21.88
CA ARG A 55 11.60 0.04 21.36
C ARG A 55 12.08 -1.40 21.27
N ILE A 56 13.05 -1.63 20.39
CA ILE A 56 13.85 -2.87 20.37
C ILE A 56 14.73 -2.85 21.63
N SER A 57 14.18 -3.32 22.75
CA SER A 57 14.81 -3.36 24.08
C SER A 57 14.24 -4.52 24.89
N THR A 58 14.70 -4.68 26.12
CA THR A 58 14.11 -5.68 27.03
C THR A 58 12.67 -5.34 27.40
N TYR A 59 11.92 -6.34 27.87
CA TYR A 59 10.59 -6.14 28.43
C TYR A 59 10.59 -5.10 29.57
N GLN A 60 11.59 -5.15 30.46
CA GLN A 60 11.67 -4.27 31.63
C GLN A 60 11.97 -2.81 31.25
N ASP A 61 12.80 -2.58 30.23
CA ASP A 61 13.05 -1.23 29.74
C ASP A 61 11.81 -0.64 29.09
N ASN A 62 11.11 -1.44 28.27
CA ASN A 62 9.86 -0.99 27.65
C ASN A 62 8.79 -0.68 28.71
N LEU A 63 8.67 -1.54 29.73
CA LEU A 63 7.77 -1.30 30.85
C LEU A 63 8.11 0.02 31.56
N ARG A 64 9.38 0.24 31.93
CA ARG A 64 9.82 1.45 32.63
C ARG A 64 9.56 2.72 31.81
N GLU A 65 9.87 2.70 30.51
CA GLU A 65 9.62 3.85 29.64
C GLU A 65 8.13 4.11 29.44
N PHE A 66 7.29 3.07 29.40
CA PHE A 66 5.84 3.23 29.36
C PHE A 66 5.30 3.79 30.68
N SER A 67 5.79 3.28 31.82
CA SER A 67 5.48 3.82 33.14
C SER A 67 5.79 5.31 33.22
N ARG A 68 6.96 5.74 32.72
CA ARG A 68 7.33 7.16 32.65
C ARG A 68 6.36 7.95 31.80
N ALA A 69 6.05 7.50 30.58
CA ALA A 69 5.10 8.17 29.69
C ALA A 69 3.70 8.32 30.31
N VAL A 70 3.27 7.34 31.11
CA VAL A 70 2.01 7.39 31.85
C VAL A 70 2.06 8.39 33.00
N LEU A 71 3.11 8.35 33.83
CA LEU A 71 3.24 9.23 34.99
C LEU A 71 3.51 10.69 34.61
N ASP A 72 4.14 10.95 33.46
CA ASP A 72 4.29 12.30 32.91
C ASP A 72 2.92 12.92 32.57
N LYS A 73 1.99 12.10 32.08
CA LYS A 73 0.64 12.54 31.68
C LYS A 73 -0.35 12.54 32.84
N PHE A 74 -0.24 11.55 33.71
CA PHE A 74 -1.10 11.31 34.87
C PHE A 74 -0.23 11.15 36.12
N PRO A 75 0.31 12.25 36.68
CA PRO A 75 1.28 12.19 37.75
C PRO A 75 0.68 11.64 39.05
N SER A 76 1.52 10.92 39.79
CA SER A 76 1.23 10.43 41.14
C SER A 76 2.39 10.76 42.07
N ARG A 77 2.09 11.17 43.30
CA ARG A 77 3.12 11.45 44.34
C ARG A 77 3.70 10.17 44.95
N TYR A 78 3.04 9.03 44.74
CA TYR A 78 3.37 7.76 45.40
C TYR A 78 3.96 6.72 44.44
N LEU A 79 3.87 6.98 43.13
CA LEU A 79 4.36 6.07 42.11
C LEU A 79 5.55 6.70 41.37
N SER A 80 6.47 5.84 41.01
CA SER A 80 7.60 6.13 40.12
C SER A 80 7.56 5.17 38.93
N GLU A 81 8.42 5.40 37.94
CA GLU A 81 8.56 4.51 36.78
C GLU A 81 8.93 3.06 37.15
N ALA A 82 9.49 2.85 38.34
CA ALA A 82 9.83 1.53 38.89
C ALA A 82 8.70 0.90 39.72
N SER A 83 7.58 1.61 39.94
CA SER A 83 6.47 1.13 40.74
C SER A 83 5.61 0.07 40.04
N PHE A 84 5.68 0.00 38.72
CA PHE A 84 4.98 -1.01 37.93
C PHE A 84 5.93 -2.14 37.56
N SER A 85 5.52 -3.39 37.84
CA SER A 85 6.27 -4.62 37.52
C SER A 85 5.75 -5.31 36.26
N ARG A 86 4.53 -4.94 35.84
CA ARG A 86 3.78 -5.53 34.73
C ARG A 86 2.99 -4.46 33.96
N PHE A 87 2.79 -4.65 32.66
CA PHE A 87 1.98 -3.74 31.85
C PHE A 87 0.56 -3.65 32.39
N TYR A 88 -0.05 -4.75 32.83
CA TYR A 88 -1.43 -4.71 33.31
C TYR A 88 -1.63 -3.79 34.53
N GLU A 89 -0.62 -3.63 35.38
CA GLU A 89 -0.66 -2.72 36.54
C GLU A 89 -0.75 -1.25 36.09
N ILE A 90 -0.07 -0.90 34.99
CA ILE A 90 -0.17 0.42 34.36
C ILE A 90 -1.59 0.65 33.85
N PHE A 91 -2.18 -0.37 33.21
CA PHE A 91 -3.55 -0.27 32.69
C PHE A 91 -4.60 -0.17 33.80
N GLN A 92 -4.41 -0.86 34.93
CA GLN A 92 -5.25 -0.69 36.12
C GLN A 92 -5.19 0.76 36.64
N TYR A 93 -3.98 1.33 36.75
CA TYR A 93 -3.82 2.73 37.14
C TYR A 93 -4.52 3.71 36.16
N LEU A 94 -4.43 3.44 34.86
CA LEU A 94 -5.08 4.26 33.82
C LEU A 94 -6.61 4.13 33.84
N ALA A 95 -7.16 2.95 34.14
CA ALA A 95 -8.61 2.72 34.18
C ALA A 95 -9.33 3.64 35.19
N GLU A 96 -8.64 4.06 36.25
CA GLU A 96 -9.14 5.00 37.26
C GLU A 96 -9.16 6.47 36.78
N LYS A 97 -8.57 6.79 35.62
CA LYS A 97 -8.44 8.19 35.12
C LYS A 97 -9.59 8.61 34.20
N GLY A 98 -10.61 7.76 34.05
CA GLY A 98 -11.77 8.02 33.22
C GLY A 98 -11.56 7.60 31.77
N LYS A 99 -12.19 8.30 30.83
CA LYS A 99 -12.16 7.94 29.42
C LYS A 99 -10.88 8.42 28.75
N LEU A 100 -10.05 7.51 28.24
CA LEU A 100 -8.80 7.85 27.56
C LEU A 100 -8.37 6.83 26.51
N VAL A 101 -7.52 7.28 25.60
CA VAL A 101 -6.90 6.45 24.56
C VAL A 101 -5.50 6.03 24.99
N VAL A 102 -5.19 4.74 24.90
CA VAL A 102 -3.84 4.20 25.11
C VAL A 102 -3.32 3.66 23.77
N VAL A 103 -2.30 4.31 23.22
CA VAL A 103 -1.65 3.89 21.97
C VAL A 103 -0.31 3.26 22.30
N ILE A 104 -0.14 1.99 21.90
CA ILE A 104 1.16 1.30 21.92
C ILE A 104 1.65 1.18 20.48
N ASP A 105 2.54 2.08 20.08
CA ASP A 105 3.16 2.10 18.75
C ASP A 105 4.37 1.18 18.68
N GLU A 106 4.58 0.59 17.51
CA GLU A 106 5.49 -0.52 17.26
C GLU A 106 5.34 -1.69 18.25
N PHE A 107 4.09 -2.07 18.57
CA PHE A 107 3.76 -3.26 19.37
C PHE A 107 4.54 -4.54 19.01
N PRO A 108 4.89 -4.81 17.73
CA PRO A 108 5.72 -5.95 17.40
C PRO A 108 7.08 -5.99 18.13
N TYR A 109 7.65 -4.86 18.54
CA TYR A 109 8.88 -4.83 19.35
C TYR A 109 8.66 -5.38 20.76
N LEU A 110 7.47 -5.20 21.34
CA LEU A 110 7.14 -5.85 22.62
C LEU A 110 7.07 -7.37 22.46
N ILE A 111 6.44 -7.86 21.39
CA ILE A 111 6.35 -9.30 21.08
C ILE A 111 7.75 -9.90 20.89
N GLN A 112 8.66 -9.17 20.23
CA GLN A 112 10.05 -9.58 20.06
C GLN A 112 10.81 -9.64 21.38
N SER A 113 10.55 -8.71 22.30
CA SER A 113 11.23 -8.65 23.60
C SER A 113 10.83 -9.81 24.53
N ASP A 114 9.54 -10.15 24.61
CA ASP A 114 9.01 -11.31 25.33
C ASP A 114 7.65 -11.70 24.77
N ARG A 115 7.51 -12.94 24.28
CA ARG A 115 6.23 -13.45 23.75
C ARG A 115 5.12 -13.52 24.79
N LYS A 116 5.45 -13.56 26.10
CA LYS A 116 4.46 -13.55 27.19
C LYS A 116 3.64 -12.27 27.22
N VAL A 117 4.11 -11.18 26.59
CA VAL A 117 3.34 -9.94 26.46
C VAL A 117 1.98 -10.17 25.79
N LEU A 118 1.84 -11.19 24.93
CA LEU A 118 0.56 -11.51 24.30
C LEU A 118 -0.48 -11.99 25.32
N SER A 119 -0.06 -12.82 26.29
CA SER A 119 -0.94 -13.30 27.38
C SER A 119 -1.29 -12.17 28.33
N GLU A 120 -0.34 -11.27 28.58
CA GLU A 120 -0.57 -10.10 29.42
C GLU A 120 -1.55 -9.12 28.76
N PHE A 121 -1.38 -8.82 27.47
CA PHE A 121 -2.32 -7.96 26.73
C PHE A 121 -3.69 -8.61 26.54
N GLN A 122 -3.78 -9.94 26.51
CA GLN A 122 -5.05 -10.64 26.58
C GLN A 122 -5.78 -10.32 27.88
N TYR A 123 -5.09 -10.44 29.03
CA TYR A 123 -5.64 -10.07 30.33
C TYR A 123 -6.03 -8.57 30.39
N ILE A 124 -5.16 -7.68 29.89
CA ILE A 124 -5.44 -6.24 29.81
C ILE A 124 -6.73 -5.98 29.03
N VAL A 125 -6.90 -6.63 27.88
CA VAL A 125 -8.12 -6.45 27.08
C VAL A 125 -9.33 -6.98 27.83
N ASP A 126 -9.29 -8.23 28.29
CA ASP A 126 -10.45 -8.93 28.85
C ASP A 126 -10.90 -8.34 30.19
N GLU A 127 -9.97 -8.04 31.09
CA GLU A 127 -10.28 -7.71 32.49
C GLU A 127 -10.23 -6.21 32.79
N ILE A 128 -9.51 -5.42 31.98
CA ILE A 128 -9.31 -3.99 32.25
C ILE A 128 -9.99 -3.13 31.18
N VAL A 129 -9.65 -3.30 29.90
CA VAL A 129 -10.21 -2.47 28.82
C VAL A 129 -11.71 -2.65 28.73
N ARG A 130 -12.22 -3.90 28.79
CA ARG A 130 -13.65 -4.20 28.67
C ARG A 130 -14.51 -3.74 29.85
N THR A 131 -13.90 -3.48 31.01
CA THR A 131 -14.59 -3.09 32.25
C THR A 131 -14.37 -1.63 32.64
N SER A 132 -13.68 -0.87 31.78
CA SER A 132 -13.34 0.54 32.00
C SER A 132 -13.70 1.39 30.78
N ASN A 133 -13.28 2.66 30.81
CA ASN A 133 -13.45 3.61 29.70
C ASN A 133 -12.18 3.76 28.83
N LEU A 134 -11.38 2.71 28.74
CA LEU A 134 -10.12 2.72 28.01
C LEU A 134 -10.32 2.32 26.54
N HIS A 135 -9.66 3.05 25.63
CA HIS A 135 -9.52 2.65 24.23
C HIS A 135 -8.08 2.24 23.97
N LEU A 136 -7.82 0.94 23.77
CA LEU A 136 -6.49 0.40 23.52
C LEU A 136 -6.23 0.20 22.03
N PHE A 137 -5.23 0.91 21.50
CA PHE A 137 -4.82 0.82 20.10
C PHE A 137 -3.39 0.29 19.98
N LEU A 138 -3.25 -0.89 19.35
CA LEU A 138 -1.95 -1.52 19.10
C LEU A 138 -1.51 -1.23 17.67
N VAL A 139 -0.44 -0.45 17.51
CA VAL A 139 0.07 -0.04 16.20
C VAL A 139 1.34 -0.82 15.86
N GLY A 140 1.47 -1.30 14.62
CA GLY A 140 2.66 -2.05 14.22
C GLY A 140 3.05 -1.85 12.76
N SER A 141 4.34 -1.59 12.49
CA SER A 141 4.85 -1.51 11.11
C SER A 141 5.10 -2.87 10.48
N SER A 142 5.46 -3.88 11.28
CA SER A 142 5.66 -5.25 10.78
C SER A 142 4.32 -5.92 10.51
N ILE A 143 3.96 -6.00 9.23
CA ILE A 143 2.70 -6.62 8.80
C ILE A 143 2.68 -8.09 9.19
N GLY A 144 3.79 -8.80 8.98
CA GLY A 144 3.88 -10.23 9.29
C GLY A 144 3.64 -10.53 10.77
N MET A 145 4.29 -9.81 11.68
CA MET A 145 4.11 -10.02 13.12
C MET A 145 2.70 -9.66 13.59
N MET A 146 2.11 -8.57 13.07
CA MET A 146 0.74 -8.18 13.42
C MET A 146 -0.28 -9.21 12.91
N GLU A 147 -0.14 -9.66 11.66
CA GLU A 147 -1.05 -10.66 11.08
C GLU A 147 -0.92 -12.03 11.77
N GLU A 148 0.29 -12.47 12.13
CA GLU A 148 0.51 -13.75 12.79
C GLU A 148 0.13 -13.74 14.27
N HIS A 149 0.58 -12.74 15.03
CA HIS A 149 0.54 -12.78 16.49
C HIS A 149 -0.57 -11.95 17.12
N VAL A 150 -1.20 -11.02 16.39
CA VAL A 150 -2.33 -10.21 16.90
C VAL A 150 -3.63 -10.60 16.21
N LEU A 151 -3.60 -10.81 14.90
CA LEU A 151 -4.81 -11.01 14.09
C LEU A 151 -5.11 -12.47 13.75
N GLY A 152 -4.10 -13.34 13.79
CA GLY A 152 -4.19 -14.73 13.38
C GLY A 152 -5.07 -15.57 14.30
N GLN A 153 -5.69 -16.62 13.77
CA GLN A 153 -6.63 -17.48 14.51
C GLN A 153 -6.02 -18.15 15.76
N LYS A 154 -4.71 -18.36 15.77
CA LYS A 154 -3.98 -18.93 16.92
C LYS A 154 -3.49 -17.87 17.92
N SER A 155 -3.75 -16.59 17.66
CA SER A 155 -3.37 -15.49 18.56
C SER A 155 -4.25 -15.48 19.80
N LEU A 156 -3.65 -15.15 20.95
CA LEU A 156 -4.37 -14.90 22.20
C LEU A 156 -5.28 -13.66 22.12
N LEU A 157 -4.97 -12.73 21.22
CA LEU A 157 -5.78 -11.52 20.98
C LEU A 157 -6.86 -11.74 19.91
N TYR A 158 -6.93 -12.94 19.32
CA TYR A 158 -7.96 -13.28 18.35
C TYR A 158 -9.36 -13.18 18.96
N GLY A 159 -10.32 -12.69 18.17
CA GLY A 159 -11.73 -12.56 18.58
C GLY A 159 -12.05 -11.42 19.56
N ARG A 160 -11.04 -10.67 20.05
CA ARG A 160 -11.23 -9.61 21.05
C ARG A 160 -11.32 -8.20 20.48
N ARG A 161 -11.01 -8.01 19.21
CA ARG A 161 -10.92 -6.70 18.55
C ARG A 161 -12.29 -6.19 18.11
N ASP A 162 -12.54 -4.89 18.27
CA ASP A 162 -13.76 -4.21 17.78
C ASP A 162 -13.67 -3.87 16.28
N GLY A 163 -12.51 -4.08 15.67
CA GLY A 163 -12.24 -3.91 14.26
C GLY A 163 -10.77 -4.09 13.96
N GLN A 164 -10.32 -3.62 12.80
CA GLN A 164 -8.90 -3.50 12.47
C GLN A 164 -8.70 -2.45 11.38
N ILE A 165 -7.54 -1.79 11.37
CA ILE A 165 -7.12 -0.92 10.26
C ILE A 165 -5.84 -1.49 9.65
N LYS A 166 -5.91 -1.96 8.41
CA LYS A 166 -4.72 -2.18 7.57
C LYS A 166 -4.48 -0.92 6.75
N LEU A 167 -3.61 -0.04 7.22
CA LEU A 167 -3.33 1.24 6.59
C LEU A 167 -2.50 1.02 5.32
N SER A 168 -3.12 1.25 4.17
CA SER A 168 -2.53 1.10 2.84
C SER A 168 -1.85 2.39 2.37
N PRO A 169 -0.91 2.34 1.40
CA PRO A 169 -0.39 3.53 0.73
C PRO A 169 -1.50 4.43 0.19
N LEU A 170 -1.19 5.72 0.00
CA LEU A 170 -2.13 6.66 -0.61
C LEU A 170 -2.42 6.24 -2.05
N SER A 171 -3.65 6.51 -2.48
CA SER A 171 -4.07 6.36 -3.87
C SER A 171 -3.28 7.32 -4.77
N PHE A 172 -3.29 7.13 -6.10
CA PHE A 172 -2.62 8.06 -6.99
C PHE A 172 -3.15 9.49 -6.85
N PHE A 173 -4.47 9.66 -6.80
CA PHE A 173 -5.09 10.99 -6.73
C PHE A 173 -4.80 11.68 -5.40
N ASP A 174 -4.74 10.94 -4.29
CA ASP A 174 -4.34 11.48 -2.99
C ASP A 174 -2.85 11.85 -2.96
N SER A 175 -2.01 11.00 -3.55
CA SER A 175 -0.57 11.26 -3.70
C SER A 175 -0.34 12.53 -4.53
N TRP A 176 -1.09 12.70 -5.62
CA TRP A 176 -1.01 13.87 -6.47
C TRP A 176 -1.50 15.13 -5.74
N LYS A 177 -2.57 15.03 -4.94
CA LYS A 177 -3.02 16.13 -4.07
C LYS A 177 -1.92 16.53 -3.06
N LEU A 178 -1.21 15.56 -2.49
CA LEU A 178 -0.11 15.79 -1.54
C LEU A 178 1.13 16.41 -2.20
N LEU A 179 1.50 15.96 -3.40
CA LEU A 179 2.67 16.50 -4.10
C LEU A 179 2.45 17.92 -4.61
N GLY A 180 1.23 18.28 -5.01
CA GLY A 180 0.93 19.62 -5.53
C GLY A 180 1.62 19.97 -6.86
N VAL A 181 2.09 18.97 -7.61
CA VAL A 181 2.78 19.13 -8.91
C VAL A 181 1.84 18.88 -10.10
N SER A 182 2.35 19.03 -11.33
CA SER A 182 1.63 18.64 -12.53
C SER A 182 1.28 17.14 -12.50
N ILE A 183 0.16 16.73 -13.09
CA ILE A 183 -0.25 15.32 -13.09
C ILE A 183 0.79 14.40 -13.72
N GLU A 184 1.48 14.86 -14.75
CA GLU A 184 2.55 14.10 -15.39
C GLU A 184 3.71 13.86 -14.42
N GLU A 185 4.19 14.90 -13.73
CA GLU A 185 5.20 14.74 -12.69
C GLU A 185 4.70 13.86 -11.55
N ALA A 186 3.43 13.96 -11.18
CA ALA A 186 2.85 13.12 -10.14
C ALA A 186 2.88 11.64 -10.55
N VAL A 187 2.57 11.28 -11.80
CA VAL A 187 2.69 9.89 -12.30
C VAL A 187 4.14 9.44 -12.22
N ARG A 188 5.09 10.30 -12.63
CA ARG A 188 6.53 9.98 -12.55
C ARG A 188 7.00 9.79 -11.12
N ILE A 189 6.57 10.60 -10.15
CA ILE A 189 6.96 10.43 -8.74
C ILE A 189 6.23 9.23 -8.11
N TYR A 190 4.97 9.02 -8.45
CA TYR A 190 4.17 7.89 -7.96
C TYR A 190 4.71 6.54 -8.44
N GLY A 191 5.29 6.48 -9.64
CA GLY A 191 5.98 5.30 -10.15
C GLY A 191 7.20 4.88 -9.31
N ILE A 192 7.84 5.83 -8.62
CA ILE A 192 8.92 5.55 -7.65
C ILE A 192 8.36 5.27 -6.27
N THR A 193 7.40 6.07 -5.82
CA THR A 193 7.04 6.14 -4.39
C THR A 193 5.88 5.22 -4.00
N GLY A 194 5.03 4.83 -4.94
CA GLY A 194 3.89 3.93 -4.70
C GLY A 194 2.87 4.45 -3.69
N GLY A 195 2.77 5.78 -3.53
CA GLY A 195 1.85 6.39 -2.58
C GLY A 195 2.30 6.34 -1.12
N ILE A 196 3.55 5.99 -0.84
CA ILE A 196 4.09 6.02 0.53
C ILE A 196 4.32 7.49 0.94
N PRO A 197 3.58 8.03 1.94
CA PRO A 197 3.64 9.45 2.30
C PRO A 197 5.05 9.95 2.58
N ALA A 198 5.83 9.24 3.39
CA ALA A 198 7.19 9.68 3.72
C ALA A 198 8.16 9.65 2.54
N TYR A 199 7.85 8.93 1.45
CA TYR A 199 8.63 9.00 0.22
C TYR A 199 8.16 10.15 -0.66
N LEU A 200 6.85 10.33 -0.80
CA LEU A 200 6.26 11.45 -1.54
C LEU A 200 6.77 12.80 -1.04
N GLU A 201 6.84 12.98 0.29
CA GLU A 201 7.31 14.21 0.95
C GLU A 201 8.76 14.59 0.61
N LEU A 202 9.56 13.65 0.08
CA LEU A 202 10.95 13.92 -0.31
C LEU A 202 11.05 14.64 -1.66
N PHE A 203 10.03 14.51 -2.51
CA PHE A 203 10.03 15.03 -3.87
C PHE A 203 9.35 16.39 -3.94
N LYS A 204 10.02 17.36 -4.58
CA LYS A 204 9.41 18.59 -5.08
C LYS A 204 9.17 18.52 -6.59
N LYS A 205 10.02 17.77 -7.30
CA LYS A 205 9.93 17.48 -8.73
C LYS A 205 10.54 16.11 -9.01
N PHE A 206 10.22 15.50 -10.15
CA PHE A 206 10.75 14.17 -10.48
C PHE A 206 12.28 14.10 -10.44
N GLU A 207 12.96 15.15 -10.91
CA GLU A 207 14.43 15.23 -11.00
C GLU A 207 15.15 15.00 -9.67
N ASP A 208 14.46 15.21 -8.53
CA ASP A 208 15.01 14.94 -7.20
C ASP A 208 15.41 13.46 -7.03
N VAL A 209 14.92 12.55 -7.88
CA VAL A 209 15.33 11.14 -7.93
C VAL A 209 16.84 10.95 -8.02
N LYS A 210 17.56 11.85 -8.73
CA LYS A 210 19.03 11.79 -8.83
C LYS A 210 19.69 11.79 -7.46
N ARG A 211 19.33 12.78 -6.62
CA ARG A 211 19.87 12.91 -5.25
C ARG A 211 19.25 11.91 -4.29
N LEU A 212 17.98 11.54 -4.48
CA LEU A 212 17.25 10.71 -3.52
C LEU A 212 17.57 9.22 -3.68
N ALA A 213 17.73 8.74 -4.92
CA ALA A 213 17.86 7.33 -5.25
C ALA A 213 19.17 6.97 -5.97
N PHE A 214 19.73 7.88 -6.77
CA PHE A 214 20.95 7.65 -7.56
C PHE A 214 22.17 8.38 -6.99
N ASP A 215 22.18 8.54 -5.67
CA ASP A 215 23.31 8.99 -4.87
C ASP A 215 23.39 8.05 -3.67
N LYS A 216 24.58 7.54 -3.33
CA LYS A 216 24.76 6.62 -2.19
C LYS A 216 24.37 7.21 -0.84
N ARG A 217 24.33 8.55 -0.74
CA ARG A 217 23.85 9.32 0.43
C ARG A 217 22.35 9.56 0.38
N GLY A 218 21.71 9.24 -0.74
CA GLY A 218 20.29 9.39 -0.98
C GLY A 218 19.47 8.48 -0.09
N PHE A 219 18.39 9.02 0.48
CA PHE A 219 17.55 8.30 1.41
C PHE A 219 16.90 7.04 0.79
N LEU A 220 16.56 7.09 -0.50
CA LEU A 220 15.94 5.98 -1.21
C LEU A 220 16.95 4.97 -1.73
N TYR A 221 18.26 5.24 -1.69
CA TYR A 221 19.27 4.33 -2.20
C TYR A 221 19.31 3.01 -1.41
N ALA A 222 19.43 3.08 -0.08
CA ALA A 222 19.51 1.89 0.78
C ALA A 222 18.13 1.42 1.32
N GLU A 223 17.05 2.13 1.02
CA GLU A 223 15.76 1.90 1.66
C GLU A 223 15.13 0.53 1.32
N GLY A 224 15.36 -0.01 0.12
CA GLY A 224 14.89 -1.35 -0.26
C GLY A 224 15.50 -2.44 0.61
N ASP A 225 16.78 -2.31 0.94
CA ASP A 225 17.49 -3.23 1.82
C ASP A 225 16.94 -3.16 3.25
N PHE A 226 16.74 -1.96 3.78
CA PHE A 226 16.20 -1.75 5.13
C PHE A 226 14.76 -2.25 5.26
N LEU A 227 13.90 -1.95 4.28
CA LEU A 227 12.51 -2.37 4.29
C LEU A 227 12.40 -3.90 4.36
N LEU A 228 13.09 -4.61 3.46
CA LEU A 228 13.02 -6.07 3.42
C LEU A 228 13.63 -6.70 4.68
N SER A 229 14.74 -6.16 5.19
CA SER A 229 15.38 -6.69 6.40
C SER A 229 14.54 -6.44 7.66
N SER A 230 13.67 -5.43 7.65
CA SER A 230 12.75 -5.16 8.77
C SER A 230 11.53 -6.10 8.82
N GLU A 231 11.12 -6.65 7.67
CA GLU A 231 9.95 -7.53 7.56
C GLU A 231 10.33 -9.02 7.50
N LEU A 232 11.55 -9.34 7.07
CA LEU A 232 11.99 -10.70 6.76
C LEU A 232 13.30 -11.01 7.50
N ARG A 233 13.31 -12.13 8.24
CA ARG A 233 14.51 -12.62 8.94
C ARG A 233 15.65 -12.98 7.99
N GLU A 234 15.32 -13.62 6.87
CA GLU A 234 16.30 -14.05 5.85
C GLU A 234 15.91 -13.46 4.48
N PRO A 235 16.21 -12.17 4.23
CA PRO A 235 15.69 -11.45 3.06
C PRO A 235 16.31 -11.90 1.74
N ARG A 236 17.46 -12.59 1.74
CA ARG A 236 18.23 -12.94 0.52
C ARG A 236 17.39 -13.66 -0.54
N VAL A 237 16.66 -14.70 -0.14
CA VAL A 237 15.84 -15.50 -1.05
C VAL A 237 14.67 -14.68 -1.63
N TYR A 238 14.07 -13.83 -0.80
CA TYR A 238 12.99 -12.95 -1.20
C TYR A 238 13.45 -11.86 -2.17
N LYS A 239 14.62 -11.27 -1.93
CA LYS A 239 15.27 -10.30 -2.84
C LYS A 239 15.48 -10.92 -4.21
N LEU A 240 15.95 -12.17 -4.28
CA LEU A 240 16.17 -12.87 -5.54
C LEU A 240 14.87 -13.09 -6.33
N ILE A 241 13.76 -13.40 -5.64
CA ILE A 241 12.43 -13.51 -6.27
C ILE A 241 11.95 -12.16 -6.79
N LEU A 242 12.08 -11.09 -6.00
CA LEU A 242 11.69 -9.74 -6.42
C LEU A 242 12.54 -9.26 -7.61
N LYS A 243 13.85 -9.49 -7.59
CA LYS A 243 14.75 -9.22 -8.71
C LYS A 243 14.33 -9.93 -9.99
N ALA A 244 14.06 -11.24 -9.91
CA ALA A 244 13.58 -12.01 -11.07
C ALA A 244 12.34 -11.37 -11.71
N ILE A 245 11.38 -10.93 -10.89
CA ILE A 245 10.13 -10.32 -11.35
C ILE A 245 10.38 -8.92 -11.93
N ALA A 246 11.27 -8.13 -11.31
CA ALA A 246 11.66 -6.82 -11.83
C ALA A 246 12.35 -6.91 -13.20
N GLU A 247 13.09 -8.00 -13.46
CA GLU A 247 13.70 -8.35 -14.75
C GLU A 247 12.71 -9.00 -15.73
N GLY A 248 11.41 -9.03 -15.41
CA GLY A 248 10.35 -9.48 -16.31
C GLY A 248 9.99 -10.97 -16.23
N ARG A 249 10.57 -11.74 -15.30
CA ARG A 249 10.17 -13.13 -15.02
C ARG A 249 8.86 -13.13 -14.22
N ARG A 250 7.73 -13.15 -14.90
CA ARG A 250 6.40 -12.98 -14.28
C ARG A 250 5.63 -14.28 -14.12
N ARG A 251 6.07 -15.40 -14.70
CA ARG A 251 5.43 -16.72 -14.49
C ARG A 251 6.17 -17.50 -13.41
N PHE A 252 5.43 -18.31 -12.65
CA PHE A 252 6.00 -19.12 -11.56
C PHE A 252 7.22 -19.96 -11.98
N ASN A 253 7.15 -20.57 -13.17
CA ASN A 253 8.26 -21.38 -13.71
C ASN A 253 9.47 -20.53 -14.10
N GLU A 254 9.24 -19.34 -14.65
CA GLU A 254 10.32 -18.41 -15.01
C GLU A 254 11.07 -17.97 -13.74
N ILE A 255 10.33 -17.66 -12.68
CA ILE A 255 10.90 -17.30 -11.37
C ILE A 255 11.67 -18.49 -10.78
N SER A 256 11.08 -19.69 -10.77
CA SER A 256 11.75 -20.89 -10.26
C SER A 256 13.06 -21.18 -10.99
N ASN A 257 13.06 -21.09 -12.32
CA ASN A 257 14.25 -21.33 -13.14
C ASN A 257 15.32 -20.25 -12.91
N PHE A 258 14.93 -18.97 -12.86
CA PHE A 258 15.86 -17.87 -12.63
C PHE A 258 16.51 -17.95 -11.24
N THR A 259 15.71 -18.25 -10.23
CA THR A 259 16.16 -18.27 -8.83
C THR A 259 16.84 -19.58 -8.41
N GLY A 260 16.67 -20.67 -9.18
CA GLY A 260 17.10 -22.02 -8.81
C GLY A 260 16.29 -22.63 -7.65
N ILE A 261 15.24 -21.96 -7.17
CA ILE A 261 14.45 -22.41 -6.02
C ILE A 261 13.48 -23.51 -6.48
N PRO A 262 13.45 -24.68 -5.82
CA PRO A 262 12.48 -25.73 -6.09
C PRO A 262 11.04 -25.23 -5.91
N ARG A 263 10.12 -25.68 -6.77
CA ARG A 263 8.73 -25.20 -6.82
C ARG A 263 7.99 -25.30 -5.47
N SER A 264 8.22 -26.36 -4.71
CA SER A 264 7.62 -26.57 -3.37
C SER A 264 8.02 -25.49 -2.37
N ASN A 265 9.26 -25.00 -2.46
CA ASN A 265 9.77 -23.95 -1.59
C ASN A 265 9.38 -22.56 -2.10
N LEU A 266 9.41 -22.35 -3.42
CA LEU A 266 9.02 -21.07 -4.03
C LEU A 266 7.60 -20.67 -3.66
N PHE A 267 6.66 -21.63 -3.57
CA PHE A 267 5.29 -21.35 -3.17
C PHE A 267 5.21 -20.67 -1.81
N LYS A 268 5.99 -21.14 -0.83
CA LYS A 268 6.02 -20.57 0.54
C LYS A 268 6.56 -19.14 0.54
N TYR A 269 7.63 -18.89 -0.23
CA TYR A 269 8.22 -17.55 -0.32
C TYR A 269 7.29 -16.55 -1.00
N VAL A 270 6.64 -16.97 -2.09
CA VAL A 270 5.64 -16.17 -2.80
C VAL A 270 4.46 -15.83 -1.89
N GLU A 271 3.92 -16.81 -1.15
CA GLU A 271 2.82 -16.59 -0.21
C GLU A 271 3.18 -15.56 0.88
N ILE A 272 4.41 -15.61 1.40
CA ILE A 272 4.88 -14.62 2.37
C ILE A 272 4.97 -13.22 1.74
N LEU A 273 5.52 -13.07 0.53
CA LEU A 273 5.57 -11.78 -0.17
C LEU A 273 4.19 -11.22 -0.48
N GLU A 274 3.23 -12.07 -0.83
CA GLU A 274 1.83 -11.68 -1.04
C GLU A 274 1.16 -11.22 0.25
N ARG A 275 1.38 -11.95 1.34
CA ARG A 275 0.86 -11.60 2.67
C ARG A 275 1.39 -10.24 3.13
N LEU A 276 2.69 -9.99 2.94
CA LEU A 276 3.32 -8.70 3.21
C LEU A 276 2.85 -7.58 2.25
N GLY A 277 2.15 -7.92 1.16
CA GLY A 277 1.69 -6.97 0.17
C GLY A 277 2.77 -6.48 -0.79
N PHE A 278 3.95 -7.12 -0.81
CA PHE A 278 5.04 -6.81 -1.73
C PHE A 278 4.85 -7.45 -3.09
N LEU A 279 4.08 -8.53 -3.17
CA LEU A 279 3.76 -9.23 -4.40
C LEU A 279 2.25 -9.38 -4.57
N ARG A 280 1.79 -9.39 -5.82
CA ARG A 280 0.41 -9.77 -6.16
C ARG A 280 0.40 -10.75 -7.32
N ARG A 281 -0.60 -11.64 -7.31
CA ARG A 281 -0.99 -12.44 -8.48
C ARG A 281 -1.98 -11.65 -9.33
N GLU A 282 -1.72 -11.62 -10.62
CA GLU A 282 -2.67 -11.16 -11.63
C GLU A 282 -3.16 -12.40 -12.39
N ILE A 283 -4.48 -12.50 -12.55
CA ILE A 283 -5.13 -13.50 -13.42
C ILE A 283 -6.02 -12.77 -14.45
N PRO A 284 -6.29 -13.35 -15.62
CA PRO A 284 -7.25 -12.76 -16.55
C PRO A 284 -8.59 -12.58 -15.85
N ILE A 285 -9.25 -11.45 -16.06
CA ILE A 285 -10.53 -11.12 -15.40
C ILE A 285 -11.63 -12.18 -15.62
N THR A 286 -11.57 -12.91 -16.74
CA THR A 286 -12.51 -13.99 -17.09
C THR A 286 -12.07 -15.35 -16.55
N ALA A 287 -10.90 -15.46 -15.91
CA ALA A 287 -10.37 -16.72 -15.41
C ALA A 287 -10.88 -17.05 -14.00
N LYS A 288 -10.98 -18.35 -13.72
CA LYS A 288 -11.22 -18.85 -12.36
C LYS A 288 -10.00 -18.61 -11.46
N PRO A 289 -10.16 -18.43 -10.13
CA PRO A 289 -9.06 -18.11 -9.21
C PRO A 289 -7.85 -19.07 -9.23
N LYS A 290 -8.04 -20.35 -9.57
CA LYS A 290 -6.98 -21.37 -9.61
C LYS A 290 -6.34 -21.56 -11.00
N THR A 291 -6.35 -20.54 -11.85
CA THR A 291 -5.81 -20.64 -13.21
C THR A 291 -4.28 -20.78 -13.24
N LYS A 292 -3.78 -21.61 -14.17
CA LYS A 292 -2.34 -21.72 -14.46
C LYS A 292 -1.80 -20.50 -15.22
N ASN A 293 -2.67 -19.68 -15.80
CA ASN A 293 -2.30 -18.46 -16.51
C ASN A 293 -2.13 -17.27 -15.54
N THR A 294 -1.44 -17.50 -14.42
CA THR A 294 -1.19 -16.49 -13.39
C THR A 294 0.13 -15.78 -13.68
N LEU A 295 0.13 -14.45 -13.55
CA LEU A 295 1.32 -13.62 -13.58
C LEU A 295 1.59 -13.05 -12.19
N TYR A 296 2.85 -12.86 -11.85
CA TYR A 296 3.30 -12.25 -10.61
C TYR A 296 3.84 -10.85 -10.90
N ARG A 297 3.46 -9.90 -10.05
CA ARG A 297 3.90 -8.51 -10.14
C ARG A 297 4.26 -8.00 -8.75
N ILE A 298 5.36 -7.26 -8.68
CA ILE A 298 5.72 -6.51 -7.47
C ILE A 298 4.64 -5.46 -7.26
N ASN A 299 3.96 -5.54 -6.12
CA ASN A 299 2.83 -4.68 -5.79
C ASN A 299 3.28 -3.35 -5.18
N ASP A 300 4.46 -3.31 -4.58
CA ASP A 300 5.07 -2.12 -4.02
C ASP A 300 5.91 -1.39 -5.08
N ASN A 301 5.47 -0.22 -5.54
CA ASN A 301 6.16 0.50 -6.62
C ASN A 301 7.59 0.88 -6.23
N TYR A 302 7.87 1.17 -4.95
CA TYR A 302 9.22 1.51 -4.54
C TYR A 302 10.15 0.30 -4.61
N LEU A 303 9.71 -0.88 -4.17
CA LEU A 303 10.47 -2.10 -4.37
C LEU A 303 10.64 -2.40 -5.86
N ALA A 304 9.60 -2.24 -6.67
CA ALA A 304 9.69 -2.44 -8.12
C ALA A 304 10.73 -1.52 -8.77
N PHE A 305 10.72 -0.23 -8.38
CA PHE A 305 11.70 0.76 -8.81
C PHE A 305 13.12 0.42 -8.31
N TYR A 306 13.26 0.05 -7.04
CA TYR A 306 14.52 -0.31 -6.42
C TYR A 306 15.21 -1.47 -7.15
N PHE A 307 14.50 -2.59 -7.36
CA PHE A 307 15.07 -3.76 -8.03
C PHE A 307 15.34 -3.51 -9.52
N ARG A 308 14.51 -2.70 -10.19
CA ARG A 308 14.65 -2.44 -11.62
C ARG A 308 15.74 -1.41 -11.96
N PHE A 309 15.95 -0.42 -11.10
CA PHE A 309 16.81 0.74 -11.41
C PHE A 309 17.94 0.93 -10.40
N ILE A 310 17.64 0.99 -9.09
CA ILE A 310 18.69 1.23 -8.08
C ILE A 310 19.66 0.05 -8.03
N GLU A 311 19.15 -1.19 -7.99
CA GLU A 311 20.03 -2.36 -7.98
C GLU A 311 20.76 -2.55 -9.31
N ARG A 312 20.09 -2.26 -10.44
CA ARG A 312 20.68 -2.38 -11.78
C ARG A 312 21.87 -1.46 -11.97
N TYR A 313 21.74 -0.19 -11.59
CA TYR A 313 22.78 0.84 -11.75
C TYR A 313 23.62 1.03 -10.49
N ARG A 314 23.68 0.03 -9.61
CA ARG A 314 24.30 0.18 -8.28
C ARG A 314 25.78 0.51 -8.38
N GLU A 315 26.50 -0.12 -9.31
CA GLU A 315 27.94 0.08 -9.48
C GLU A 315 28.23 1.51 -9.94
N GLU A 316 27.47 2.02 -10.90
CA GLU A 316 27.58 3.38 -11.43
C GLU A 316 27.25 4.43 -10.36
N ILE A 317 26.20 4.19 -9.55
CA ILE A 317 25.83 5.06 -8.43
C ILE A 317 26.95 5.12 -7.38
N GLU A 318 27.59 3.99 -7.06
CA GLU A 318 28.70 3.93 -6.08
C GLU A 318 29.95 4.69 -6.56
N LEU A 319 30.21 4.67 -7.88
CA LEU A 319 31.24 5.47 -8.53
C LEU A 319 30.86 6.96 -8.70
N GLU A 320 29.70 7.36 -8.16
CA GLU A 320 29.14 8.72 -8.27
C GLU A 320 28.91 9.18 -9.72
N GLY A 321 28.71 8.21 -10.64
CA GLY A 321 28.39 8.44 -12.03
C GLY A 321 26.88 8.56 -12.28
N LEU A 322 26.50 9.32 -13.32
CA LEU A 322 25.13 9.42 -13.83
C LEU A 322 25.07 9.24 -15.36
N ASP A 323 26.07 8.59 -15.94
CA ASP A 323 26.18 8.38 -17.39
C ASP A 323 25.04 7.50 -17.94
N PHE A 324 24.39 6.72 -17.06
CA PHE A 324 23.21 5.92 -17.36
C PHE A 324 21.90 6.73 -17.38
N TRP A 325 21.92 8.05 -17.13
CA TRP A 325 20.70 8.84 -16.92
C TRP A 325 19.74 8.81 -18.11
N ASP A 326 20.26 8.92 -19.34
CA ASP A 326 19.42 8.91 -20.54
C ASP A 326 18.80 7.53 -20.79
N GLU A 327 19.59 6.45 -20.63
CA GLU A 327 19.10 5.07 -20.67
C GLU A 327 18.03 4.84 -19.58
N PHE A 328 18.28 5.33 -18.36
CA PHE A 328 17.31 5.28 -17.28
C PHE A 328 16.00 5.98 -17.66
N LEU A 329 16.06 7.17 -18.27
CA LEU A 329 14.84 7.89 -18.64
C LEU A 329 14.00 7.13 -19.68
N GLU A 330 14.64 6.49 -20.66
CA GLU A 330 13.94 5.66 -21.66
C GLU A 330 13.29 4.42 -21.01
N ASP A 331 14.05 3.71 -20.18
CA ASP A 331 13.55 2.53 -19.47
C ASP A 331 12.49 2.88 -18.43
N TYR A 332 12.63 4.03 -17.79
CA TYR A 332 11.66 4.56 -16.83
C TYR A 332 10.35 4.93 -17.53
N ASN A 333 10.41 5.54 -18.72
CA ASN A 333 9.20 5.82 -19.49
C ASN A 333 8.44 4.53 -19.88
N SER A 334 9.16 3.46 -20.21
CA SER A 334 8.58 2.14 -20.46
C SER A 334 7.99 1.52 -19.18
N TYR A 335 8.67 1.67 -18.04
CA TYR A 335 8.16 1.25 -16.73
C TYR A 335 6.86 1.98 -16.35
N LEU A 336 6.75 3.28 -16.67
CA LEU A 336 5.57 4.08 -16.37
C LEU A 336 4.31 3.60 -17.09
N GLY A 337 4.41 2.87 -18.21
CA GLY A 337 3.24 2.25 -18.85
C GLY A 337 2.44 1.39 -17.86
N TRP A 338 3.13 0.53 -17.12
CA TRP A 338 2.52 -0.35 -16.12
C TRP A 338 1.95 0.39 -14.91
N ILE A 339 2.60 1.48 -14.51
CA ILE A 339 2.12 2.35 -13.43
C ILE A 339 0.86 3.08 -13.89
N PHE A 340 0.87 3.57 -15.13
CA PHE A 340 -0.23 4.31 -15.70
C PHE A 340 -1.47 3.44 -15.93
N GLU A 341 -1.32 2.14 -16.21
CA GLU A 341 -2.42 1.17 -16.19
C GLU A 341 -3.15 1.14 -14.83
N ASP A 342 -2.41 1.10 -13.72
CA ASP A 342 -3.00 1.05 -12.39
C ASP A 342 -3.66 2.40 -12.02
N VAL A 343 -3.04 3.52 -12.41
CA VAL A 343 -3.60 4.87 -12.30
C VAL A 343 -4.88 5.02 -13.13
N ALA A 344 -4.92 4.47 -14.34
CA ALA A 344 -6.10 4.46 -15.21
C ALA A 344 -7.24 3.61 -14.62
N LYS A 345 -6.94 2.44 -14.03
CA LYS A 345 -7.94 1.65 -13.31
C LYS A 345 -8.54 2.42 -12.14
N GLU A 346 -7.71 3.11 -11.36
CA GLU A 346 -8.17 3.96 -10.26
C GLU A 346 -9.10 5.08 -10.74
N PHE A 347 -8.74 5.73 -11.85
CA PHE A 347 -9.58 6.74 -12.50
C PHE A 347 -10.93 6.17 -12.96
N LEU A 348 -10.96 5.00 -13.62
CA LEU A 348 -12.19 4.35 -14.05
C LEU A 348 -13.07 3.96 -12.86
N VAL A 349 -12.49 3.53 -11.74
CA VAL A 349 -13.24 3.28 -10.49
C VAL A 349 -13.87 4.56 -9.94
N ARG A 350 -13.18 5.71 -10.03
CA ARG A 350 -13.77 7.02 -9.66
C ARG A 350 -14.94 7.39 -10.57
N LEU A 351 -14.79 7.23 -11.89
CA LEU A 351 -15.89 7.48 -12.84
C LEU A 351 -17.08 6.56 -12.59
N ASN A 352 -16.84 5.29 -12.27
CA ASN A 352 -17.86 4.30 -11.95
C ASN A 352 -18.70 4.72 -10.74
N LYS A 353 -18.04 5.13 -9.65
CA LYS A 353 -18.71 5.64 -8.44
C LYS A 353 -19.54 6.89 -8.72
N ALA A 354 -19.00 7.79 -9.55
CA ALA A 354 -19.68 9.01 -9.96
C ALA A 354 -20.80 8.80 -11.01
N GLY A 355 -21.03 7.57 -11.48
CA GLY A 355 -22.04 7.29 -12.51
C GLY A 355 -21.73 7.91 -13.87
N LYS A 356 -20.44 8.18 -14.17
CA LYS A 356 -19.97 8.83 -15.41
C LYS A 356 -19.54 7.83 -16.50
N LEU A 357 -19.85 6.54 -16.31
CA LEU A 357 -19.59 5.47 -17.26
C LEU A 357 -20.90 4.97 -17.88
N PRO A 358 -20.87 4.33 -19.06
CA PRO A 358 -22.08 3.83 -19.74
C PRO A 358 -22.88 2.81 -18.92
N PHE A 359 -22.25 2.16 -17.94
CA PHE A 359 -22.88 1.28 -16.98
C PHE A 359 -22.05 1.24 -15.69
N ARG A 360 -22.63 0.72 -14.61
CA ARG A 360 -21.87 0.45 -13.39
C ARG A 360 -21.22 -0.93 -13.48
N PHE A 361 -19.89 -0.98 -13.48
CA PHE A 361 -19.17 -2.26 -13.44
C PHE A 361 -19.05 -2.77 -12.00
N THR A 362 -18.98 -4.10 -11.86
CA THR A 362 -18.78 -4.82 -10.60
C THR A 362 -17.42 -5.52 -10.52
N LYS A 363 -16.76 -5.73 -11.67
CA LYS A 363 -15.41 -6.28 -11.77
C LYS A 363 -14.57 -5.41 -12.70
N ILE A 364 -13.29 -5.26 -12.38
CA ILE A 364 -12.30 -4.58 -13.21
C ILE A 364 -10.96 -5.31 -13.11
N GLY A 365 -10.24 -5.45 -14.21
CA GLY A 365 -9.02 -6.25 -14.27
C GLY A 365 -8.42 -6.29 -15.66
N ARG A 366 -7.28 -6.97 -15.80
CA ARG A 366 -6.61 -7.18 -17.09
C ARG A 366 -7.14 -8.44 -17.74
N TRP A 367 -7.03 -8.54 -19.06
CA TRP A 367 -7.29 -9.79 -19.79
C TRP A 367 -6.11 -10.13 -20.67
N TRP A 368 -5.77 -11.42 -20.76
CA TRP A 368 -4.80 -11.92 -21.72
C TRP A 368 -5.09 -13.36 -22.12
N HIS A 369 -4.83 -13.66 -23.40
CA HIS A 369 -4.93 -14.99 -23.97
C HIS A 369 -3.88 -15.16 -25.07
N LYS A 370 -3.02 -16.18 -24.94
CA LYS A 370 -1.86 -16.39 -25.82
C LYS A 370 -0.99 -15.12 -25.90
N ASN A 371 -0.95 -14.47 -27.06
CA ASN A 371 -0.15 -13.28 -27.34
C ASN A 371 -0.98 -11.99 -27.32
N GLU A 372 -2.26 -12.07 -26.98
CA GLU A 372 -3.19 -10.94 -26.94
C GLU A 372 -3.44 -10.52 -25.50
N GLU A 373 -3.51 -9.20 -25.27
CA GLU A 373 -3.88 -8.62 -23.98
C GLU A 373 -4.75 -7.37 -24.16
N ILE A 374 -5.57 -7.10 -23.15
CA ILE A 374 -6.32 -5.86 -22.97
C ILE A 374 -5.98 -5.32 -21.58
N ASP A 375 -5.49 -4.07 -21.55
CA ASP A 375 -4.95 -3.41 -20.36
C ASP A 375 -5.99 -3.26 -19.24
N VAL A 376 -7.23 -2.93 -19.57
CA VAL A 376 -8.33 -2.89 -18.61
C VAL A 376 -9.62 -3.37 -19.24
N VAL A 377 -10.28 -4.30 -18.56
CA VAL A 377 -11.63 -4.76 -18.86
C VAL A 377 -12.47 -4.53 -17.61
N ALA A 378 -13.63 -3.91 -17.77
CA ALA A 378 -14.61 -3.75 -16.71
C ALA A 378 -15.90 -4.47 -17.09
N LEU A 379 -16.46 -5.25 -16.16
CA LEU A 379 -17.58 -6.16 -16.42
C LEU A 379 -18.73 -5.90 -15.45
N ASN A 380 -19.95 -6.00 -15.96
CA ASN A 380 -21.16 -6.23 -15.19
C ASN A 380 -21.84 -7.50 -15.73
N GLU A 381 -21.64 -8.61 -15.02
CA GLU A 381 -22.16 -9.93 -15.41
C GLU A 381 -23.69 -10.00 -15.37
N ARG A 382 -24.34 -9.20 -14.52
CA ARG A 382 -25.81 -9.20 -14.39
C ARG A 382 -26.48 -8.52 -15.56
N GLU A 383 -25.90 -7.41 -16.01
CA GLU A 383 -26.42 -6.61 -17.14
C GLU A 383 -25.83 -7.07 -18.48
N LYS A 384 -24.90 -8.04 -18.48
CA LYS A 384 -24.11 -8.45 -19.65
C LYS A 384 -23.47 -7.25 -20.37
N LYS A 385 -22.77 -6.39 -19.62
CA LYS A 385 -22.08 -5.21 -20.16
C LYS A 385 -20.58 -5.25 -19.90
N ALA A 386 -19.79 -4.88 -20.89
CA ALA A 386 -18.34 -4.87 -20.83
C ALA A 386 -17.76 -3.57 -21.38
N LEU A 387 -16.74 -3.02 -20.72
CA LEU A 387 -15.93 -1.90 -21.19
C LEU A 387 -14.49 -2.37 -21.35
N PHE A 388 -13.94 -2.27 -22.56
CA PHE A 388 -12.57 -2.62 -22.90
C PHE A 388 -11.76 -1.35 -23.10
N VAL A 389 -10.61 -1.24 -22.44
CA VAL A 389 -9.79 -0.04 -22.44
C VAL A 389 -8.33 -0.38 -22.65
N GLU A 390 -7.70 0.30 -23.59
CA GLU A 390 -6.25 0.31 -23.78
C GLU A 390 -5.65 1.54 -23.11
N VAL A 391 -4.51 1.36 -22.45
CA VAL A 391 -3.83 2.41 -21.70
C VAL A 391 -2.46 2.65 -22.32
N LYS A 392 -2.17 3.91 -22.68
CA LYS A 392 -0.93 4.28 -23.38
C LYS A 392 -0.26 5.48 -22.72
N TRP A 393 0.90 5.27 -22.11
CA TRP A 393 1.75 6.34 -21.60
C TRP A 393 2.52 7.05 -22.72
N LYS A 394 1.79 7.62 -23.68
CA LYS A 394 2.31 8.45 -24.79
C LYS A 394 1.25 9.41 -25.30
N GLU A 395 1.67 10.41 -26.08
CA GLU A 395 0.74 11.23 -26.84
C GLU A 395 0.20 10.42 -28.02
N LEU A 396 -1.10 10.56 -28.30
CA LEU A 396 -1.78 9.89 -29.40
C LEU A 396 -2.49 10.90 -30.31
N ASP A 397 -2.42 10.65 -31.61
CA ASP A 397 -3.24 11.32 -32.60
C ASP A 397 -4.58 10.58 -32.87
N ALA A 398 -5.44 11.20 -33.69
CA ALA A 398 -6.74 10.64 -34.01
C ALA A 398 -6.67 9.34 -34.83
N ARG A 399 -5.63 9.16 -35.64
CA ARG A 399 -5.44 7.95 -36.46
C ARG A 399 -5.02 6.78 -35.59
N GLU A 400 -4.07 6.99 -34.68
CA GLU A 400 -3.62 5.99 -33.73
C GLU A 400 -4.76 5.50 -32.84
N VAL A 401 -5.57 6.42 -32.28
CA VAL A 401 -6.75 6.05 -31.46
C VAL A 401 -7.74 5.19 -32.24
N LYS A 402 -8.01 5.51 -33.51
CA LYS A 402 -8.87 4.66 -34.37
C LYS A 402 -8.28 3.27 -34.59
N GLY A 403 -6.95 3.18 -34.75
CA GLY A 403 -6.25 1.90 -34.85
C GLY A 403 -6.42 1.06 -33.58
N ILE A 404 -6.28 1.70 -32.41
CA ILE A 404 -6.46 1.06 -31.11
C ILE A 404 -7.90 0.55 -30.93
N PHE A 405 -8.91 1.33 -31.32
CA PHE A 405 -10.31 0.87 -31.24
C PHE A 405 -10.58 -0.36 -32.10
N LYS A 406 -10.08 -0.39 -33.34
CA LYS A 406 -10.21 -1.56 -34.22
C LYS A 406 -9.54 -2.80 -33.61
N ASP A 407 -8.37 -2.62 -33.00
CA ASP A 407 -7.66 -3.72 -32.35
C ASP A 407 -8.39 -4.20 -31.09
N LEU A 408 -8.96 -3.28 -30.30
CA LEU A 408 -9.81 -3.61 -29.16
C LEU A 408 -11.06 -4.40 -29.55
N GLU A 409 -11.75 -4.00 -30.62
CA GLU A 409 -12.90 -4.73 -31.17
C GLU A 409 -12.50 -6.16 -31.54
N ARG A 410 -11.39 -6.32 -32.28
CA ARG A 410 -10.85 -7.64 -32.64
C ARG A 410 -10.53 -8.49 -31.41
N LYS A 411 -9.87 -7.91 -30.40
CA LYS A 411 -9.51 -8.62 -29.15
C LYS A 411 -10.75 -8.97 -28.32
N ALA A 412 -11.78 -8.12 -28.30
CA ALA A 412 -13.01 -8.34 -27.55
C ALA A 412 -13.74 -9.63 -27.97
N GLU A 413 -13.67 -9.99 -29.25
CA GLU A 413 -14.23 -11.26 -29.76
C GLU A 413 -13.56 -12.50 -29.16
N LEU A 414 -12.32 -12.39 -28.67
CA LEU A 414 -11.61 -13.51 -28.05
C LEU A 414 -12.07 -13.80 -26.60
N LEU A 415 -12.91 -12.94 -26.01
CA LEU A 415 -13.39 -13.11 -24.65
C LEU A 415 -14.66 -13.98 -24.55
N GLY A 416 -15.31 -14.32 -25.67
CA GLY A 416 -16.55 -15.10 -25.67
C GLY A 416 -17.72 -14.38 -25.00
N LEU A 417 -17.83 -13.07 -25.24
CA LEU A 417 -18.88 -12.18 -24.70
C LEU A 417 -19.85 -11.76 -25.81
N ASP A 418 -20.27 -12.71 -26.65
CA ASP A 418 -21.02 -12.44 -27.90
C ASP A 418 -22.37 -11.73 -27.66
N GLU A 419 -23.07 -12.10 -26.59
CA GLU A 419 -24.37 -11.51 -26.21
C GLU A 419 -24.26 -10.26 -25.31
N TRP A 420 -23.05 -9.73 -25.12
CA TRP A 420 -22.83 -8.60 -24.22
C TRP A 420 -22.83 -7.28 -24.95
N GLU A 421 -23.32 -6.23 -24.30
CA GLU A 421 -23.13 -4.85 -24.76
C GLU A 421 -21.66 -4.46 -24.54
N LYS A 422 -20.93 -4.18 -25.63
CA LYS A 422 -19.49 -3.90 -25.62
C LYS A 422 -19.24 -2.41 -25.81
N PHE A 423 -18.48 -1.81 -24.90
CA PHE A 423 -18.01 -0.44 -24.97
C PHE A 423 -16.48 -0.42 -25.08
N TYR A 424 -15.94 0.58 -25.76
CA TYR A 424 -14.50 0.69 -26.00
C TYR A 424 -13.96 2.04 -25.54
N GLY A 425 -12.78 2.02 -24.94
CA GLY A 425 -12.11 3.19 -24.39
C GLY A 425 -10.62 3.23 -24.67
N VAL A 426 -10.04 4.43 -24.67
CA VAL A 426 -8.60 4.64 -24.66
C VAL A 426 -8.25 5.65 -23.58
N VAL A 427 -7.27 5.32 -22.74
CA VAL A 427 -6.64 6.24 -21.80
C VAL A 427 -5.23 6.51 -22.28
N ALA A 428 -4.85 7.77 -22.46
CA ALA A 428 -3.48 8.11 -22.86
C ALA A 428 -2.90 9.30 -22.10
N LYS A 429 -1.59 9.55 -22.28
CA LYS A 429 -0.95 10.76 -21.71
C LYS A 429 -1.63 12.02 -22.24
N LYS A 430 -1.87 12.06 -23.56
CA LYS A 430 -2.57 13.15 -24.26
C LYS A 430 -3.21 12.62 -25.54
N ILE A 431 -4.42 13.07 -25.86
CA ILE A 431 -5.09 12.72 -27.11
C ILE A 431 -5.46 13.99 -27.87
N SER A 432 -5.00 14.07 -29.12
CA SER A 432 -5.34 15.14 -30.05
C SER A 432 -6.60 14.77 -30.86
N GLY A 433 -7.54 15.71 -31.00
CA GLY A 433 -8.73 15.50 -31.86
C GLY A 433 -9.86 14.65 -31.26
N LYS A 434 -10.03 14.63 -29.93
CA LYS A 434 -11.05 13.82 -29.21
C LYS A 434 -12.49 13.92 -29.77
N GLY A 435 -12.91 15.10 -30.23
CA GLY A 435 -14.30 15.34 -30.65
C GLY A 435 -14.79 14.56 -31.88
N LYS A 436 -13.94 13.76 -32.54
CA LYS A 436 -14.26 12.98 -33.75
C LYS A 436 -14.32 11.46 -33.51
N MET A 437 -14.39 11.02 -32.25
CA MET A 437 -14.29 9.60 -31.88
C MET A 437 -15.65 9.01 -31.47
N THR A 438 -15.88 7.75 -31.84
CA THR A 438 -17.09 6.98 -31.50
C THR A 438 -16.98 6.28 -30.14
N GLY A 439 -15.75 5.98 -29.67
CA GLY A 439 -15.48 5.38 -28.36
C GLY A 439 -15.05 6.41 -27.30
N PHE A 440 -14.92 5.95 -26.06
CA PHE A 440 -14.49 6.81 -24.95
C PHE A 440 -13.00 7.13 -25.05
N THR A 441 -12.64 8.40 -24.87
CA THR A 441 -11.23 8.82 -24.88
C THR A 441 -10.93 9.68 -23.67
N TRP A 442 -9.98 9.24 -22.86
CA TRP A 442 -9.52 9.97 -21.68
C TRP A 442 -8.03 10.29 -21.80
N ASP A 443 -7.65 11.46 -21.31
CA ASP A 443 -6.25 11.76 -21.07
C ASP A 443 -6.06 12.50 -19.76
N LEU A 444 -4.82 12.87 -19.43
CA LEU A 444 -4.48 13.49 -18.16
C LEU A 444 -5.32 14.74 -17.82
N ARG A 445 -5.89 15.45 -18.81
CA ARG A 445 -6.78 16.61 -18.58
C ARG A 445 -8.15 16.19 -18.04
N ASP A 446 -8.59 14.96 -18.28
CA ASP A 446 -9.84 14.44 -17.71
C ASP A 446 -9.66 13.95 -16.28
N PHE A 447 -8.43 13.61 -15.89
CA PHE A 447 -8.08 13.23 -14.52
C PHE A 447 -8.18 14.45 -13.59
N ASP A 448 -7.79 15.64 -14.05
CA ASP A 448 -8.01 16.92 -13.35
C ASP A 448 -9.49 17.12 -12.98
N LYS A 449 -10.41 16.81 -13.90
CA LYS A 449 -11.86 16.94 -13.66
C LYS A 449 -12.38 15.93 -12.63
N ALA A 450 -11.72 14.78 -12.52
CA ALA A 450 -12.07 13.73 -11.56
C ALA A 450 -11.42 13.94 -10.17
N LYS A 451 -10.39 14.80 -10.08
CA LYS A 451 -9.73 15.20 -8.82
C LYS A 451 -10.69 15.85 -7.82
N ILE A 452 -11.77 16.46 -8.30
CA ILE A 452 -12.69 17.31 -7.53
C ILE A 452 -13.91 16.53 -7.00
N CYS A 453 -14.19 15.33 -7.49
CA CYS A 453 -15.46 14.63 -7.24
C CYS A 453 -15.51 13.72 -5.99
N GLU A 454 -14.76 14.03 -4.92
CA GLU A 454 -14.79 13.26 -3.65
C GLU A 454 -15.45 14.00 -2.47
N ASN A 455 -16.37 14.93 -2.74
CA ASN A 455 -17.27 15.46 -1.70
C ASN A 455 -18.45 14.52 -1.46
#